data_AF-A0A0B6C0J0-F1
#
_entry.id   AF-A0A0B6C0J0-F1
#
_cell.length_a   1.000
_cell.length_b   1.000
_cell.length_c   1.000
_cell.angle_alpha   90.00
_cell.angle_beta   90.00
_cell.angle_gamma   90.00
#
_symmetry.space_group_name_H-M   'P 1'
#
loop_
_entity.id
_entity.type
_entity.pdbx_description
1 polymer ?
#
loop_
_entity_poly.entity_id
_entity_poly.type
_entity_poly.pdbx_seq_one_letter_code
_entity_poly.pdbx_strand_id
1 'polypeptide(L)'
;LCPGRLVLAQLVVGSALFSIMVPILAPGLSSAHTATVCHLGYWVWYGSAFAQGLLIGFHACLGPKLGAGQSSRLTLGLTVGLWGVAALLGLPITLASDTSRGLCTLSSSRGMGALQSTHAVACFVVFILLPLGLLGAKGLKKALGLGPGPWVNILWVWFIFWWPHGILLGLDTLVRNRLLVLTTCLAQKILDLLLHLAEVLAILHCVATPLLLAVFCH
;
A
#
# COMPACT_ATOMS: atom_id res chain seq x y z
N LEU A 1 -18.35 -4.98 13.07
CA LEU A 1 -17.06 -5.65 12.74
C LEU A 1 -16.80 -5.70 11.23
N CYS A 2 -17.83 -5.94 10.42
CA CYS A 2 -17.67 -6.28 9.01
C CYS A 2 -17.94 -5.11 8.06
N PRO A 3 -17.15 -4.95 6.99
CA PRO A 3 -17.38 -3.93 5.98
C PRO A 3 -18.60 -4.26 5.09
N GLY A 4 -19.18 -3.23 4.47
CA GLY A 4 -20.26 -3.43 3.49
C GLY A 4 -19.78 -4.16 2.22
N ARG A 5 -20.70 -4.84 1.53
CA ARG A 5 -20.43 -5.68 0.35
C ARG A 5 -19.65 -4.94 -0.76
N LEU A 6 -19.95 -3.66 -0.98
CA LEU A 6 -19.25 -2.85 -2.00
C LEU A 6 -17.76 -2.67 -1.69
N VAL A 7 -17.42 -2.33 -0.44
CA VAL A 7 -16.02 -2.15 -0.01
C VAL A 7 -15.29 -3.49 -0.07
N LEU A 8 -15.95 -4.55 0.37
CA LEU A 8 -15.40 -5.91 0.32
C LEU A 8 -15.08 -6.33 -1.13
N ALA A 9 -16.00 -6.11 -2.08
CA ALA A 9 -15.77 -6.42 -3.49
C ALA A 9 -14.57 -5.66 -4.06
N GLN A 10 -14.43 -4.37 -3.75
CA GLN A 10 -13.28 -3.57 -4.19
C GLN A 10 -11.95 -4.06 -3.61
N LEU A 11 -11.94 -4.48 -2.34
CA LEU A 11 -10.75 -5.07 -1.70
C LEU A 11 -10.36 -6.41 -2.33
N VAL A 12 -11.35 -7.25 -2.66
CA VAL A 12 -11.10 -8.53 -3.37
C VAL A 12 -10.50 -8.27 -4.74
N VAL A 13 -11.03 -7.30 -5.50
CA VAL A 13 -10.45 -6.90 -6.79
C VAL A 13 -9.01 -6.43 -6.62
N GLY A 14 -8.72 -5.59 -5.61
CA GLY A 14 -7.36 -5.16 -5.30
C GLY A 14 -6.42 -6.32 -4.96
N SER A 15 -6.85 -7.24 -4.10
CA SER A 15 -6.07 -8.42 -3.74
C SER A 15 -5.82 -9.35 -4.93
N ALA A 16 -6.81 -9.52 -5.82
CA ALA A 16 -6.67 -10.34 -7.03
C ALA A 16 -5.67 -9.72 -8.01
N LEU A 17 -5.82 -8.43 -8.32
CA LEU A 17 -4.90 -7.70 -9.20
C LEU A 17 -3.47 -7.72 -8.66
N PHE A 18 -3.31 -7.52 -7.35
CA PHE A 18 -2.02 -7.61 -6.68
C PHE A 18 -1.41 -9.01 -6.82
N SER A 19 -2.18 -10.06 -6.54
CA SER A 19 -1.70 -11.45 -6.53
C SER A 19 -1.27 -11.93 -7.92
N ILE A 20 -1.95 -11.49 -8.99
CA ILE A 20 -1.60 -11.84 -10.37
C ILE A 20 -0.20 -11.31 -10.74
N MET A 21 0.22 -10.17 -10.17
CA MET A 21 1.52 -9.57 -10.48
C MET A 21 2.68 -10.18 -9.70
N VAL A 22 2.42 -10.83 -8.56
CA VAL A 22 3.47 -11.47 -7.73
C VAL A 22 4.38 -12.41 -8.53
N PRO A 23 3.88 -13.42 -9.29
CA PRO A 23 4.76 -14.33 -10.03
C PRO A 23 5.54 -13.63 -11.17
N ILE A 24 5.01 -12.55 -11.73
CA ILE A 24 5.64 -11.79 -12.82
C ILE A 24 6.82 -10.96 -12.28
N LEU A 25 6.67 -10.40 -11.08
CA LEU A 25 7.67 -9.57 -10.44
C LEU A 25 8.66 -10.38 -9.58
N ALA A 26 8.28 -11.61 -9.17
CA ALA A 26 9.13 -12.48 -8.38
C ALA A 26 10.42 -12.86 -9.14
N PRO A 27 11.60 -12.63 -8.55
CA PRO A 27 12.85 -13.09 -9.12
C PRO A 27 12.86 -14.62 -9.27
N GLY A 28 13.18 -15.12 -10.47
CA GLY A 28 13.46 -16.55 -10.69
C GLY A 28 12.28 -17.47 -11.07
N LEU A 29 11.02 -16.99 -11.10
CA LEU A 29 9.87 -17.78 -11.60
C LEU A 29 9.59 -17.51 -13.10
N SER A 30 9.19 -16.29 -13.40
CA SER A 30 8.88 -15.82 -14.76
C SER A 30 9.17 -14.33 -14.79
N SER A 31 10.45 -13.96 -14.74
CA SER A 31 10.81 -12.55 -14.63
C SER A 31 10.24 -11.77 -15.82
N ALA A 32 9.80 -10.53 -15.61
CA ALA A 32 9.41 -9.66 -16.70
C ALA A 32 10.60 -9.51 -17.67
N HIS A 33 10.52 -10.19 -18.82
CA HIS A 33 11.60 -10.20 -19.82
C HIS A 33 11.68 -8.87 -20.59
N THR A 34 10.67 -8.01 -20.46
CA THR A 34 10.58 -6.72 -21.12
C THR A 34 10.28 -5.59 -20.13
N ALA A 35 10.83 -4.41 -20.39
CA ALA A 35 10.59 -3.21 -19.59
C ALA A 35 9.09 -2.90 -19.45
N THR A 36 8.29 -3.07 -20.51
CA THR A 36 6.85 -2.85 -20.49
C THR A 36 6.12 -3.73 -19.46
N VAL A 37 6.44 -5.02 -19.39
CA VAL A 37 5.84 -5.93 -18.41
C VAL A 37 6.28 -5.58 -16.98
N CYS A 38 7.53 -5.16 -16.81
CA CYS A 38 8.05 -4.69 -15.52
C CYS A 38 7.31 -3.44 -15.04
N HIS A 39 7.17 -2.43 -15.90
CA HIS A 39 6.45 -1.19 -15.57
C HIS A 39 4.98 -1.45 -15.24
N LEU A 40 4.28 -2.24 -16.07
CA LEU A 40 2.87 -2.59 -15.84
C LEU A 40 2.70 -3.42 -14.56
N GLY A 41 3.63 -4.34 -14.31
CA GLY A 41 3.65 -5.15 -13.09
C GLY A 41 3.71 -4.26 -11.85
N TYR A 42 4.70 -3.38 -11.75
CA TYR A 42 4.82 -2.45 -10.62
C TYR A 42 3.62 -1.49 -10.51
N TRP A 43 3.07 -1.05 -11.65
CA TRP A 43 1.89 -0.19 -11.67
C TRP A 43 0.68 -0.85 -11.03
N VAL A 44 0.36 -2.05 -11.50
CA VAL A 44 -0.79 -2.81 -11.02
C VAL A 44 -0.55 -3.22 -9.57
N TRP A 45 0.68 -3.60 -9.22
CA TRP A 45 1.03 -4.04 -7.89
C TRP A 45 0.85 -2.93 -6.83
N TYR A 46 1.56 -1.82 -6.98
CA TYR A 46 1.46 -0.70 -6.05
C TYR A 46 0.15 0.06 -6.17
N GLY A 47 -0.39 0.22 -7.39
CA GLY A 47 -1.70 0.83 -7.60
C GLY A 47 -2.81 0.09 -6.86
N SER A 48 -2.80 -1.24 -6.89
CA SER A 48 -3.77 -2.07 -6.16
C SER A 48 -3.56 -1.98 -4.64
N ALA A 49 -2.31 -1.91 -4.16
CA ALA A 49 -2.02 -1.72 -2.74
C ALA A 49 -2.50 -0.35 -2.24
N PHE A 50 -2.21 0.73 -2.97
CA PHE A 50 -2.67 2.07 -2.63
C PHE A 50 -4.20 2.17 -2.65
N ALA A 51 -4.86 1.56 -3.64
CA ALA A 51 -6.33 1.54 -3.70
C ALA A 51 -6.91 0.89 -2.45
N GLN A 52 -6.39 -0.27 -2.04
CA GLN A 52 -6.83 -0.95 -0.82
C GLN A 52 -6.63 -0.09 0.43
N GLY A 53 -5.44 0.47 0.65
CA GLY A 53 -5.17 1.33 1.80
C GLY A 53 -6.08 2.57 1.86
N LEU A 54 -6.26 3.24 0.73
CA LEU A 54 -7.15 4.41 0.62
C LEU A 54 -8.62 4.04 0.86
N LEU A 55 -9.10 2.90 0.34
CA LEU A 55 -10.46 2.42 0.56
C LEU A 55 -10.72 2.08 2.03
N ILE A 56 -9.75 1.45 2.71
CA ILE A 56 -9.84 1.13 4.14
C ILE A 56 -9.89 2.43 4.95
N GLY A 57 -9.02 3.40 4.63
CA GLY A 57 -9.02 4.71 5.29
C GLY A 57 -10.31 5.50 5.05
N PHE A 58 -10.81 5.50 3.83
CA PHE A 58 -12.11 6.09 3.45
C PHE A 58 -13.24 5.47 4.27
N HIS A 59 -13.29 4.14 4.33
CA HIS A 59 -14.29 3.41 5.11
C HIS A 59 -14.19 3.71 6.61
N ALA A 60 -12.98 3.82 7.16
CA ALA A 60 -12.76 4.19 8.56
C ALA A 60 -13.27 5.61 8.87
N CYS A 61 -13.03 6.58 7.99
CA CYS A 61 -13.44 7.97 8.17
C CYS A 61 -14.94 8.20 7.97
N LEU A 62 -15.48 7.68 6.86
CA LEU A 62 -16.82 8.03 6.38
C LEU A 62 -17.86 6.96 6.69
N GLY A 63 -17.46 5.74 7.05
CA GLY A 63 -18.37 4.68 7.50
C GLY A 63 -19.43 5.16 8.52
N PRO A 64 -19.06 5.83 9.62
CA PRO A 64 -20.04 6.37 10.58
C PRO A 64 -20.96 7.46 10.01
N LYS A 65 -20.60 8.14 8.92
CA LYS A 65 -21.42 9.20 8.29
C LYS A 65 -22.30 8.67 7.14
N LEU A 66 -21.85 7.63 6.45
CA LEU A 66 -22.51 7.01 5.30
C LEU A 66 -23.81 6.28 5.68
N GLY A 67 -23.96 5.85 6.93
CA GLY A 67 -25.14 5.13 7.43
C GLY A 67 -26.43 5.96 7.53
N ALA A 68 -26.38 7.29 7.34
CA ALA A 68 -27.50 8.19 7.59
C ALA A 68 -28.24 8.71 6.33
N GLY A 69 -27.96 8.19 5.12
CA GLY A 69 -28.75 8.53 3.92
C GLY A 69 -27.99 8.78 2.63
N GLN A 70 -26.76 8.26 2.48
CA GLN A 70 -25.96 8.51 1.26
C GLN A 70 -26.31 7.52 0.14
N SER A 71 -26.48 8.02 -1.08
CA SER A 71 -26.85 7.20 -2.24
C SER A 71 -25.70 6.30 -2.71
N SER A 72 -26.02 5.04 -3.06
CA SER A 72 -25.06 4.04 -3.54
C SER A 72 -24.19 4.54 -4.72
N ARG A 73 -24.75 5.41 -5.57
CA ARG A 73 -24.06 6.03 -6.71
C ARG A 73 -22.91 6.94 -6.28
N LEU A 74 -23.10 7.74 -5.23
CA LEU A 74 -22.07 8.66 -4.75
C LEU A 74 -20.92 7.89 -4.08
N THR A 75 -21.24 6.86 -3.29
CA THR A 75 -20.22 5.96 -2.72
C THR A 75 -19.42 5.27 -3.82
N LEU A 76 -20.08 4.78 -4.86
CA LEU A 76 -19.39 4.16 -6.01
C LEU A 76 -18.47 5.16 -6.70
N GLY A 77 -18.94 6.37 -7.02
CA GLY A 77 -18.12 7.41 -7.65
C GLY A 77 -16.88 7.77 -6.83
N LEU A 78 -17.02 7.87 -5.50
CA LEU A 78 -15.88 8.10 -4.60
C LEU A 78 -14.89 6.94 -4.64
N THR A 79 -15.36 5.69 -4.58
CA THR A 79 -14.46 4.53 -4.64
C THR A 79 -13.72 4.43 -5.96
N VAL A 80 -14.37 4.74 -7.09
CA VAL A 80 -13.72 4.80 -8.41
C VAL A 80 -12.69 5.93 -8.46
N GLY A 81 -13.01 7.09 -7.88
CA GLY A 81 -12.05 8.18 -7.72
C GLY A 81 -10.81 7.77 -6.93
N LEU A 82 -10.97 7.01 -5.85
CA LEU A 82 -9.84 6.50 -5.07
C LEU A 82 -8.95 5.53 -5.86
N TRP A 83 -9.53 4.70 -6.72
CA TRP A 83 -8.76 3.88 -7.66
C TRP A 83 -7.96 4.74 -8.65
N GLY A 84 -8.55 5.81 -9.18
CA GLY A 84 -7.84 6.76 -10.03
C GLY A 84 -6.66 7.43 -9.32
N VAL A 85 -6.87 7.88 -8.08
CA VAL A 85 -5.79 8.44 -7.23
C VAL A 85 -4.71 7.39 -6.98
N ALA A 86 -5.08 6.16 -6.65
CA ALA A 86 -4.15 5.07 -6.41
C ALA A 86 -3.29 4.74 -7.64
N ALA A 87 -3.92 4.71 -8.83
CA ALA A 87 -3.22 4.52 -10.09
C ALA A 87 -2.22 5.66 -10.36
N LEU A 88 -2.58 6.90 -10.03
CA LEU A 88 -1.68 8.06 -10.13
C LEU A 88 -0.50 7.96 -9.16
N LEU A 89 -0.75 7.55 -7.91
CA LEU A 89 0.30 7.31 -6.91
C LEU A 89 1.24 6.16 -7.30
N GLY A 90 0.79 5.25 -8.16
CA GLY A 90 1.60 4.19 -8.74
C GLY A 90 2.59 4.68 -9.79
N LEU A 91 2.34 5.79 -10.50
CA LEU A 91 3.19 6.22 -11.63
C LEU A 91 4.68 6.45 -11.29
N PRO A 92 5.06 7.00 -10.12
CA PRO A 92 6.48 7.21 -9.83
C PRO A 92 7.28 5.91 -9.84
N ILE A 93 6.73 4.80 -9.32
CA ILE A 93 7.41 3.49 -9.34
C ILE A 93 7.41 2.87 -10.73
N THR A 94 6.36 3.09 -11.54
CA THR A 94 6.35 2.58 -12.92
C THR A 94 7.48 3.19 -13.73
N LEU A 95 7.62 4.50 -13.67
CA LEU A 95 8.62 5.25 -14.42
C LEU A 95 10.04 5.04 -13.88
N ALA A 96 10.16 4.69 -12.58
CA ALA A 96 11.43 4.40 -11.95
C ALA A 96 11.86 2.93 -12.06
N SER A 97 10.99 2.02 -12.50
CA SER A 97 11.31 0.60 -12.71
C SER A 97 11.92 0.37 -14.09
N ASP A 98 12.79 -0.62 -14.24
CA ASP A 98 13.33 -1.06 -15.54
C ASP A 98 13.83 -2.50 -15.45
N THR A 99 14.11 -3.13 -16.59
CA THR A 99 14.71 -4.47 -16.64
C THR A 99 16.23 -4.39 -16.69
N SER A 100 16.91 -5.02 -15.73
CA SER A 100 18.37 -5.17 -15.72
C SER A 100 18.73 -6.64 -15.63
N ARG A 101 19.53 -7.14 -16.58
CA ARG A 101 19.93 -8.57 -16.69
C ARG A 101 18.75 -9.56 -16.66
N GLY A 102 17.62 -9.16 -17.26
CA GLY A 102 16.40 -9.97 -17.28
C GLY A 102 15.65 -10.01 -15.95
N LEU A 103 15.99 -9.15 -14.99
CA LEU A 103 15.28 -8.96 -13.73
C LEU A 103 14.59 -7.59 -13.72
N CYS A 104 13.35 -7.55 -13.24
CA CYS A 104 12.62 -6.32 -13.00
C CYS A 104 13.18 -5.66 -11.73
N THR A 105 13.78 -4.48 -11.87
CA THR A 105 14.45 -3.78 -10.78
C THR A 105 14.16 -2.28 -10.83
N LEU A 106 14.36 -1.59 -9.71
CA LEU A 106 14.37 -0.14 -9.69
C LEU A 106 15.59 0.40 -10.45
N SER A 107 15.35 1.18 -11.50
CA SER A 107 16.39 1.79 -12.33
C SER A 107 17.24 2.74 -11.48
N SER A 108 18.52 2.43 -11.37
CA SER A 108 19.52 3.25 -10.64
C SER A 108 20.23 4.22 -11.59
N SER A 109 19.50 4.83 -12.53
CA SER A 109 20.05 5.84 -13.43
C SER A 109 20.12 7.22 -12.76
N ARG A 110 21.15 8.00 -13.10
CA ARG A 110 21.39 9.35 -12.58
C ARG A 110 20.25 10.27 -13.03
N GLY A 111 19.29 10.52 -12.14
CA GLY A 111 18.09 11.35 -12.41
C GLY A 111 16.78 10.77 -11.86
N MET A 112 16.73 9.47 -11.56
CA MET A 112 15.50 8.79 -11.11
C MET A 112 15.20 8.93 -9.60
N GLY A 113 16.11 9.56 -8.84
CA GLY A 113 15.99 9.68 -7.38
C GLY A 113 14.73 10.46 -6.93
N ALA A 114 14.27 11.43 -7.71
CA ALA A 114 13.04 12.17 -7.42
C ALA A 114 11.79 11.28 -7.50
N LEU A 115 11.71 10.41 -8.51
CA LEU A 115 10.60 9.47 -8.69
C LEU A 115 10.59 8.39 -7.59
N GLN A 116 11.77 7.84 -7.25
CA GLN A 116 11.91 6.90 -6.15
C GLN A 116 11.53 7.54 -4.80
N SER A 117 11.96 8.78 -4.56
CA SER A 117 11.59 9.53 -3.36
C SER A 117 10.09 9.82 -3.32
N THR A 118 9.48 10.20 -4.44
CA THR A 118 8.03 10.44 -4.51
C THR A 118 7.25 9.15 -4.24
N HIS A 119 7.71 8.01 -4.77
CA HIS A 119 7.13 6.71 -4.46
C HIS A 119 7.24 6.36 -2.97
N ALA A 120 8.40 6.58 -2.37
CA ALA A 120 8.62 6.35 -0.94
C ALA A 120 7.72 7.25 -0.08
N VAL A 121 7.56 8.53 -0.46
CA VAL A 121 6.62 9.45 0.18
C VAL A 121 5.18 8.97 0.05
N ALA A 122 4.76 8.50 -1.13
CA ALA A 122 3.43 7.94 -1.32
C ALA A 122 3.20 6.71 -0.41
N CYS A 123 4.17 5.79 -0.35
CA CYS A 123 4.13 4.64 0.56
C CYS A 123 4.07 5.08 2.02
N PHE A 124 4.88 6.04 2.44
CA PHE A 124 4.88 6.58 3.79
C PHE A 124 3.53 7.21 4.15
N VAL A 125 2.97 8.02 3.25
CA VAL A 125 1.66 8.65 3.45
C VAL A 125 0.56 7.61 3.60
N VAL A 126 0.49 6.65 2.68
CA VAL A 126 -0.63 5.68 2.65
C VAL A 126 -0.47 4.58 3.70
N PHE A 127 0.73 4.04 3.92
CA PHE A 127 0.93 2.89 4.80
C PHE A 127 1.22 3.30 6.25
N ILE A 128 1.66 4.53 6.51
CA ILE A 128 2.09 5.00 7.84
C ILE A 128 1.23 6.16 8.34
N LEU A 129 1.26 7.29 7.63
CA LEU A 129 0.58 8.51 8.11
C LEU A 129 -0.92 8.36 8.12
N LEU A 130 -1.51 7.69 7.12
CA LEU A 130 -2.94 7.44 7.06
C LEU A 130 -3.44 6.63 8.29
N PRO A 131 -2.93 5.42 8.60
CA PRO A 131 -3.39 4.68 9.77
C PRO A 131 -3.09 5.40 11.09
N LEU A 132 -1.90 6.02 11.24
CA LEU A 132 -1.57 6.77 12.45
C LEU A 132 -2.46 8.00 12.62
N GLY A 133 -2.73 8.74 11.55
CA GLY A 133 -3.62 9.90 11.55
C GLY A 133 -5.05 9.52 11.91
N LEU A 134 -5.54 8.37 11.44
CA LEU A 134 -6.85 7.83 11.80
C LEU A 134 -6.92 7.44 13.29
N LEU A 135 -5.90 6.79 13.84
CA LEU A 135 -5.81 6.46 15.27
C LEU A 135 -5.72 7.73 16.13
N GLY A 136 -4.89 8.68 15.73
CA GLY A 136 -4.73 9.97 16.38
C GLY A 136 -6.04 10.76 16.39
N ALA A 137 -6.74 10.83 15.26
CA ALA A 137 -8.04 11.48 15.16
C ALA A 137 -9.11 10.80 16.03
N LYS A 138 -9.08 9.46 16.12
CA LYS A 138 -9.96 8.69 17.02
C LYS A 138 -9.68 9.00 18.49
N GLY A 139 -8.40 9.01 18.89
CA GLY A 139 -7.96 9.35 20.24
C GLY A 139 -8.33 10.78 20.62
N LEU A 140 -8.05 11.73 19.72
CA LEU A 140 -8.34 13.15 19.92
C LEU A 140 -9.85 13.40 20.07
N LYS A 141 -10.68 12.82 19.20
CA LYS A 141 -12.14 12.93 19.32
C LYS A 141 -12.65 12.34 20.63
N LYS A 142 -12.10 11.19 21.05
CA LYS A 142 -12.45 10.57 22.33
C LYS A 142 -12.08 11.47 23.51
N ALA A 143 -10.88 12.06 23.48
CA ALA A 143 -10.40 12.96 24.55
C ALA A 143 -11.22 14.26 24.63
N LEU A 144 -11.64 14.81 23.48
CA LEU A 144 -12.45 16.02 23.41
C LEU A 144 -13.96 15.78 23.59
N GLY A 145 -14.40 14.54 23.80
CA GLY A 145 -15.82 14.18 23.86
C GLY A 145 -16.58 14.42 22.54
N LEU A 146 -15.86 14.57 21.42
CA LEU A 146 -16.41 14.92 20.11
C LEU A 146 -16.92 13.68 19.36
N GLY A 147 -18.13 13.22 19.73
CA GLY A 147 -18.92 12.24 18.97
C GLY A 147 -18.17 10.95 18.56
N PRO A 148 -18.72 10.19 17.60
CA PRO A 148 -18.05 8.99 17.11
C PRO A 148 -16.81 9.33 16.26
N GLY A 149 -15.67 8.76 16.65
CA GLY A 149 -14.40 8.82 15.91
C GLY A 149 -14.36 7.88 14.70
N PRO A 150 -13.25 7.88 13.94
CA PRO A 150 -13.02 6.91 12.87
C PRO A 150 -13.21 5.47 13.35
N TRP A 151 -13.82 4.65 12.48
CA TRP A 151 -14.05 3.24 12.77
C TRP A 151 -12.78 2.43 12.61
N VAL A 152 -12.53 1.57 13.60
CA VAL A 152 -11.48 0.56 13.54
C VAL A 152 -12.18 -0.78 13.47
N ASN A 153 -11.99 -1.49 12.36
CA ASN A 153 -12.59 -2.79 12.09
C ASN A 153 -11.51 -3.79 11.64
N ILE A 154 -11.90 -5.02 11.30
CA ILE A 154 -10.97 -6.09 10.94
C ILE A 154 -10.05 -5.74 9.76
N LEU A 155 -10.48 -4.84 8.87
CA LEU A 155 -9.68 -4.39 7.72
C LEU A 155 -8.39 -3.67 8.12
N TRP A 156 -8.30 -3.15 9.35
CA TRP A 156 -7.07 -2.50 9.82
C TRP A 156 -5.88 -3.44 9.92
N VAL A 157 -6.11 -4.76 10.00
CA VAL A 157 -5.03 -5.75 9.94
C VAL A 157 -4.24 -5.63 8.64
N TRP A 158 -4.85 -5.16 7.55
CA TRP A 158 -4.15 -4.87 6.30
C TRP A 158 -2.97 -3.90 6.50
N PHE A 159 -3.14 -2.84 7.30
CA PHE A 159 -2.05 -1.89 7.56
C PHE A 159 -0.90 -2.54 8.32
N ILE A 160 -1.16 -3.54 9.18
CA ILE A 160 -0.10 -4.24 9.92
C ILE A 160 0.87 -4.95 8.96
N PHE A 161 0.35 -5.54 7.88
CA PHE A 161 1.19 -6.18 6.87
C PHE A 161 2.02 -5.18 6.04
N TRP A 162 1.48 -3.99 5.80
CA TRP A 162 2.11 -2.96 4.96
C TRP A 162 3.01 -1.99 5.73
N TRP A 163 2.84 -1.90 7.04
CA TRP A 163 3.58 -0.96 7.88
C TRP A 163 5.10 -1.20 7.83
N PRO A 164 5.62 -2.43 7.99
CA PRO A 164 7.06 -2.67 7.92
C PRO A 164 7.65 -2.24 6.57
N HIS A 165 6.93 -2.50 5.47
CA HIS A 165 7.36 -2.09 4.13
C HIS A 165 7.48 -0.57 4.00
N GLY A 166 6.47 0.17 4.45
CA GLY A 166 6.48 1.63 4.43
C GLY A 166 7.60 2.26 5.29
N ILE A 167 7.91 1.67 6.44
CA ILE A 167 9.02 2.14 7.30
C ILE A 167 10.36 1.89 6.62
N LEU A 168 10.61 0.65 6.19
CA LEU A 168 11.92 0.23 5.69
C LEU A 168 12.24 0.89 4.34
N LEU A 169 11.24 1.08 3.48
CA LEU A 169 11.39 1.83 2.24
C LEU A 169 11.71 3.32 2.52
N GLY A 170 11.09 3.90 3.55
CA GLY A 170 11.43 5.23 4.04
C GLY A 170 12.89 5.31 4.50
N LEU A 171 13.32 4.38 5.34
CA LEU A 171 14.71 4.32 5.82
C LEU A 171 15.72 4.16 4.68
N ASP A 172 15.49 3.25 3.73
CA ASP A 172 16.33 3.09 2.54
C ASP A 172 16.41 4.40 1.73
N THR A 173 15.28 5.10 1.60
CA THR A 173 15.24 6.40 0.90
C THR A 173 16.04 7.48 1.64
N LEU A 174 15.96 7.54 2.98
CA LEU A 174 16.78 8.47 3.78
C LEU A 174 18.27 8.18 3.60
N VAL A 175 18.65 6.91 3.54
CA VAL A 175 20.04 6.49 3.32
C VAL A 175 20.51 6.89 1.92
N ARG A 176 19.73 6.58 0.87
CA ARG A 176 20.05 6.94 -0.51
C ARG A 176 20.20 8.45 -0.72
N ASN A 177 19.39 9.25 -0.02
CA ASN A 177 19.45 10.71 -0.05
C ASN A 177 20.52 11.29 0.89
N ARG A 178 21.33 10.45 1.56
CA ARG A 178 22.36 10.84 2.53
C ARG A 178 21.84 11.64 3.73
N LEU A 179 20.56 11.50 4.05
CA LEU A 179 19.94 12.05 5.26
C LEU A 179 20.22 11.18 6.48
N LEU A 180 20.43 9.89 6.26
CA LEU A 180 20.83 8.92 7.29
C LEU A 180 22.10 8.20 6.81
N VAL A 181 23.15 8.21 7.62
CA VAL A 181 24.43 7.58 7.26
C VAL A 181 24.55 6.23 7.95
N LEU A 182 24.51 5.15 7.16
CA LEU A 182 24.89 3.81 7.63
C LEU A 182 26.41 3.69 7.54
N THR A 183 27.05 3.45 8.68
CA THR A 183 28.51 3.45 8.82
C THR A 183 29.17 2.15 8.36
N THR A 184 28.39 1.08 8.13
CA THR A 184 28.92 -0.24 7.76
C THR A 184 28.14 -0.87 6.61
N CYS A 185 28.87 -1.61 5.77
CA CYS A 185 28.27 -2.45 4.72
C CYS A 185 27.32 -3.50 5.29
N LEU A 186 27.63 -4.02 6.49
CA LEU A 186 26.76 -4.97 7.19
C LEU A 186 25.38 -4.36 7.48
N ALA A 187 25.33 -3.12 7.96
CA ALA A 187 24.08 -2.45 8.28
C ALA A 187 23.23 -2.18 7.02
N GLN A 188 23.86 -1.85 5.88
CA GLN A 188 23.17 -1.75 4.59
C GLN A 188 22.58 -3.11 4.16
N LYS A 189 23.37 -4.18 4.26
CA LYS A 189 22.92 -5.54 3.90
C LYS A 189 21.75 -6.02 4.77
N ILE A 190 21.74 -5.67 6.06
CA ILE A 190 20.62 -5.95 6.97
C ILE A 190 19.38 -5.18 6.54
N LEU A 191 19.52 -3.89 6.20
CA LEU A 191 18.41 -3.08 5.71
C LEU A 191 17.81 -3.66 4.42
N ASP A 192 18.65 -4.02 3.46
CA ASP A 192 18.21 -4.64 2.20
C ASP A 192 17.46 -5.97 2.44
N LEU A 193 17.95 -6.80 3.37
CA LEU A 193 17.29 -8.05 3.76
C LEU A 193 15.94 -7.80 4.43
N LEU A 194 15.89 -6.86 5.39
CA LEU A 194 14.66 -6.51 6.08
C LEU A 194 13.60 -5.97 5.12
N LEU A 195 14.00 -5.15 4.13
CA LEU A 195 13.10 -4.64 3.11
C LEU A 195 12.47 -5.78 2.29
N HIS A 196 13.28 -6.76 1.86
CA HIS A 196 12.76 -7.96 1.17
C HIS A 196 11.78 -8.76 2.04
N LEU A 197 12.10 -8.96 3.33
CA LEU A 197 11.20 -9.66 4.25
C LEU A 197 9.89 -8.90 4.48
N ALA A 198 9.96 -7.56 4.54
CA ALA A 198 8.79 -6.72 4.69
C ALA A 198 7.91 -6.71 3.44
N GLU A 199 8.50 -6.80 2.25
CA GLU A 199 7.77 -6.98 1.00
C GLU A 199 7.03 -8.33 0.97
N VAL A 200 7.70 -9.42 1.38
CA VAL A 200 7.07 -10.74 1.52
C VAL A 200 5.93 -10.71 2.55
N LEU A 201 6.14 -10.05 3.68
CA LEU A 201 5.11 -9.87 4.69
C LEU A 201 3.92 -9.06 4.15
N ALA A 202 4.19 -8.02 3.35
CA ALA A 202 3.14 -7.26 2.68
C ALA A 202 2.35 -8.19 1.75
N ILE A 203 2.99 -9.05 0.95
CA ILE A 203 2.29 -10.00 0.05
C ILE A 203 1.33 -10.93 0.81
N LEU A 204 1.66 -11.34 2.04
CA LEU A 204 0.79 -12.20 2.85
C LEU A 204 -0.59 -11.60 3.16
N HIS A 205 -0.76 -10.27 3.02
CA HIS A 205 -2.06 -9.63 3.19
C HIS A 205 -3.13 -10.22 2.26
N CYS A 206 -2.75 -10.69 1.05
CA CYS A 206 -3.68 -11.24 0.07
C CYS A 206 -4.36 -12.54 0.54
N VAL A 207 -3.71 -13.30 1.42
CA VAL A 207 -4.25 -14.54 1.99
C VAL A 207 -4.88 -14.27 3.36
N ALA A 208 -4.19 -13.50 4.19
CA ALA A 208 -4.66 -13.20 5.54
C ALA A 208 -5.97 -12.40 5.55
N THR A 209 -6.12 -11.41 4.67
CA THR A 209 -7.31 -10.54 4.66
C THR A 209 -8.59 -11.31 4.36
N PRO A 210 -8.70 -12.12 3.29
CA PRO A 210 -9.88 -12.96 3.06
C PRO A 210 -10.16 -13.95 4.19
N LEU A 211 -9.12 -14.60 4.74
CA LEU A 211 -9.30 -15.57 5.83
C LEU A 211 -9.84 -14.93 7.10
N LEU A 212 -9.30 -13.77 7.49
CA LEU A 212 -9.80 -13.02 8.65
C LEU A 212 -11.24 -12.57 8.43
N LEU A 213 -11.57 -12.11 7.22
CA LEU A 213 -12.94 -11.76 6.89
C LEU A 213 -13.86 -12.97 6.95
N ALA A 214 -13.45 -14.14 6.46
CA ALA A 214 -14.23 -15.37 6.56
C ALA A 214 -14.46 -15.78 8.03
N VAL A 215 -13.45 -15.69 8.89
CA VAL A 215 -13.55 -16.10 10.31
C VAL A 215 -14.40 -15.12 11.15
N PHE A 216 -14.32 -13.82 10.88
CA PHE A 216 -14.95 -12.80 11.72
C PHE A 216 -16.27 -12.24 11.15
N CYS A 217 -16.59 -12.53 9.89
CA CYS A 217 -17.74 -11.96 9.19
C CYS A 217 -18.66 -12.98 8.53
N HIS A 218 -18.38 -14.27 8.68
CA HIS A 218 -19.23 -15.37 8.23
C HIS A 218 -19.47 -16.38 9.35
#